data_AF-A0A956PEH6-F1
#
_entry.id   AF-A0A956PEH6-F1
#
_cell.length_a   1.000
_cell.length_b   1.000
_cell.length_c   1.000
_cell.angle_alpha   90.00
_cell.angle_beta   90.00
_cell.angle_gamma   90.00
#
_symmetry.space_group_name_H-M   'P 1'
#
loop_
_entity.id
_entity.type
_entity.pdbx_description
1 polymer ?
#
loop_
_entity_poly.entity_id
_entity_poly.type
_entity_poly.pdbx_seq_one_letter_code
_entity_poly.pdbx_strand_id
1 'polypeptide(L)'
;MTNWTPIRSGRTIELRQGWRAGSGARRRGSPWAKLLVGFMAVALVFTAALTRNPKMEAGATEPPAIMQSVASDDMVASVAPTSLSIPVDLPDDVDLEFDEDAIGSPSGPDVVGGAPGPEVDLVEEVPAEPSPFRKITYNVGRQDTLYDVLTSYGVSSREVHEVARAARGIFNFAYMRPGDELKFELLRDPIELSSLTYPVRRDAHLYIVRDGDRFVAREEALETDKRLTAVSGRIETSLYDAGVRAGLDMNVIARLADIFSWEIDFVRDIRAGDSFMVLFEQRYREDAYLGPGDILAASFTNNGRTLEAFAYPDENGEMSYYTAEGRSLRKEFLRAPLEYTRISSYFSQARFHPVLKRTVPHLGVDFAAP
;
A
#
# COMPACT_ATOMS: atom_id res chain seq x y z
N MET A 1 -18.64 7.73 50.28
CA MET A 1 -18.80 6.41 49.64
C MET A 1 -18.83 6.63 48.14
N THR A 2 -17.71 6.24 47.51
CA THR A 2 -17.52 5.71 46.15
C THR A 2 -18.27 6.31 44.95
N ASN A 3 -17.46 6.83 44.02
CA ASN A 3 -17.72 7.10 42.59
C ASN A 3 -18.33 5.90 41.83
N TRP A 4 -18.81 6.10 40.60
CA TRP A 4 -18.27 5.52 39.35
C TRP A 4 -19.00 6.09 38.12
N THR A 5 -18.25 6.70 37.21
CA THR A 5 -18.63 7.03 35.81
C THR A 5 -17.61 6.32 34.90
N PRO A 6 -18.02 5.72 33.77
CA PRO A 6 -17.09 5.03 32.88
C PRO A 6 -16.41 6.01 31.91
N ILE A 7 -15.10 5.84 31.72
CA ILE A 7 -14.26 6.59 30.79
C ILE A 7 -14.00 5.73 29.54
N ARG A 8 -14.24 6.30 28.36
CA ARG A 8 -13.81 5.79 27.04
C ARG A 8 -12.30 6.00 26.87
N SER A 9 -11.53 5.01 26.38
CA SER A 9 -10.12 5.21 25.99
C SER A 9 -9.69 4.44 24.75
N GLY A 10 -8.97 5.15 23.87
CA GLY A 10 -8.32 4.69 22.63
C GLY A 10 -8.38 5.81 21.58
N ARG A 11 -7.26 6.49 21.29
CA ARG A 11 -7.19 7.50 20.21
C ARG A 11 -6.08 7.18 19.22
N THR A 12 -6.47 6.61 18.10
CA THR A 12 -5.76 6.71 16.82
C THR A 12 -5.79 8.17 16.38
N ILE A 13 -4.64 8.74 16.00
CA ILE A 13 -4.59 10.07 15.39
C ILE A 13 -4.49 9.86 13.88
N GLU A 14 -5.64 9.89 13.20
CA GLU A 14 -5.68 10.01 11.74
C GLU A 14 -5.33 11.45 11.35
N LEU A 15 -4.19 11.63 10.69
CA LEU A 15 -3.86 12.89 10.02
C LEU A 15 -4.35 12.79 8.57
N ARG A 16 -5.55 13.32 8.30
CA ARG A 16 -6.04 13.50 6.92
C ARG A 16 -5.28 14.66 6.27
N GLN A 17 -4.36 14.35 5.36
CA GLN A 17 -3.94 15.30 4.33
C GLN A 17 -4.30 14.74 2.95
N GLY A 18 -5.20 15.42 2.25
CA GLY A 18 -5.52 15.10 0.86
C GLY A 18 -4.36 15.52 -0.04
N TRP A 19 -3.55 14.55 -0.47
CA TRP A 19 -2.55 14.75 -1.51
C TRP A 19 -3.17 14.39 -2.86
N ARG A 20 -3.54 15.40 -3.66
CA ARG A 20 -3.85 15.21 -5.08
C ARG A 20 -2.55 15.38 -5.87
N ALA A 21 -2.07 14.31 -6.49
CA ALA A 21 -0.98 14.40 -7.46
C ALA A 21 -1.51 15.08 -8.74
N GLY A 22 -1.41 16.40 -8.82
CA GLY A 22 -1.67 17.15 -10.05
C GLY A 22 -0.54 16.93 -11.05
N SER A 23 -0.83 16.19 -12.12
CA SER A 23 0.01 16.14 -13.32
C SER A 23 0.02 17.51 -14.01
N GLY A 24 1.17 18.18 -14.00
CA GLY A 24 1.45 19.31 -14.88
C GLY A 24 1.68 20.66 -14.20
N ALA A 25 2.92 20.92 -13.79
CA ALA A 25 3.61 22.20 -13.96
C ALA A 25 5.01 22.12 -13.33
N ARG A 26 6.05 22.24 -14.14
CA ARG A 26 7.43 22.48 -13.66
C ARG A 26 7.46 23.82 -12.92
N ARG A 27 7.31 23.81 -11.59
CA ARG A 27 7.73 24.93 -10.74
C ARG A 27 8.96 24.51 -9.95
N ARG A 28 10.09 25.19 -10.24
CA ARG A 28 11.34 25.17 -9.46
C ARG A 28 11.04 25.62 -8.03
N GLY A 29 10.69 24.69 -7.15
CA GLY A 29 10.68 24.88 -5.70
C GLY A 29 11.93 24.26 -5.11
N SER A 30 12.63 24.99 -4.24
CA SER A 30 13.85 24.54 -3.56
C SER A 30 13.59 23.24 -2.78
N PRO A 31 14.41 22.17 -2.97
CA PRO A 31 14.26 20.90 -2.24
C PRO A 31 14.34 21.06 -0.72
N TRP A 32 14.91 22.16 -0.22
CA TRP A 32 15.00 22.51 1.20
C TRP A 32 13.65 22.83 1.87
N ALA A 33 12.63 23.26 1.11
CA ALA A 33 11.32 23.59 1.66
C ALA A 33 10.47 22.33 1.99
N LYS A 34 10.72 21.21 1.31
CA LYS A 34 10.05 19.92 1.57
C LYS A 34 10.66 19.18 2.78
N LEU A 35 11.96 19.40 3.02
CA LEU A 35 12.71 18.88 4.18
C LEU A 35 12.18 19.43 5.52
N LEU A 36 11.78 20.70 5.58
CA LEU A 36 11.30 21.34 6.80
C LEU A 36 9.93 20.83 7.29
N VAL A 37 9.06 20.37 6.39
CA VAL A 37 7.70 19.93 6.75
C VAL A 37 7.70 18.53 7.37
N GLY A 38 8.54 17.61 6.88
CA GLY A 38 8.75 16.30 7.51
C GLY A 38 9.47 16.39 8.85
N PHE A 39 10.49 17.25 8.94
CA PHE A 39 11.25 17.50 10.17
C PHE A 39 10.39 18.13 11.27
N MET A 40 9.52 19.08 10.92
CA MET A 40 8.60 19.70 11.88
C MET A 40 7.42 18.81 12.26
N ALA A 41 6.84 18.02 11.35
CA ALA A 41 5.69 17.17 11.67
C ALA A 41 6.07 16.04 12.65
N VAL A 42 7.24 15.42 12.47
CA VAL A 42 7.73 14.40 13.41
C VAL A 42 8.09 15.05 14.74
N ALA A 43 8.84 16.16 14.76
CA ALA A 43 9.20 16.86 15.98
C ALA A 43 7.96 17.37 16.77
N LEU A 44 6.90 17.83 16.10
CA LEU A 44 5.69 18.32 16.78
C LEU A 44 4.87 17.18 17.39
N VAL A 45 4.77 16.03 16.72
CA VAL A 45 4.13 14.82 17.27
C VAL A 45 4.97 14.22 18.40
N PHE A 46 6.30 14.20 18.26
CA PHE A 46 7.24 13.73 19.28
C PHE A 46 7.23 14.60 20.55
N THR A 47 7.27 15.92 20.39
CA THR A 47 7.29 16.87 21.53
C THR A 47 5.93 16.92 22.24
N ALA A 48 4.83 16.77 21.50
CA ALA A 48 3.49 16.68 22.10
C ALA A 48 3.26 15.36 22.86
N ALA A 49 3.90 14.26 22.45
CA ALA A 49 3.85 12.98 23.14
C ALA A 49 4.71 12.96 24.43
N LEU A 50 5.85 13.65 24.44
CA LEU A 50 6.78 13.70 25.58
C LEU A 50 6.39 14.71 26.68
N THR A 51 5.61 15.75 26.38
CA THR A 51 5.25 16.81 27.36
C THR A 51 3.99 16.54 28.19
N ARG A 52 3.27 15.43 27.95
CA ARG A 52 2.05 15.05 28.71
C ARG A 52 2.28 13.82 29.62
N ASN A 53 3.21 13.97 30.56
CA ASN A 53 3.33 13.39 31.92
C ASN A 53 3.00 11.88 32.24
N PRO A 54 3.68 11.31 33.26
CA PRO A 54 3.81 9.89 33.53
C PRO A 54 2.69 9.35 34.44
N LYS A 55 2.05 8.27 34.04
CA LYS A 55 1.54 7.19 34.91
C LYS A 55 0.99 6.09 34.03
N MET A 56 1.71 4.97 34.04
CA MET A 56 1.38 3.76 33.33
C MET A 56 0.44 2.93 34.21
N GLU A 57 -0.74 2.62 33.71
CA GLU A 57 -1.50 1.45 34.15
C GLU A 57 -2.11 0.78 32.91
N ALA A 58 -1.92 -0.53 32.84
CA ALA A 58 -2.24 -1.36 31.70
C ALA A 58 -3.76 -1.56 31.56
N GLY A 59 -4.29 -1.30 30.37
CA GLY A 59 -5.66 -1.64 29.99
C GLY A 59 -5.65 -2.17 28.56
N ALA A 60 -5.87 -3.47 28.42
CA ALA A 60 -5.96 -4.14 27.13
C ALA A 60 -7.19 -3.64 26.34
N THR A 61 -7.00 -3.32 25.07
CA THR A 61 -8.10 -3.09 24.10
C THR A 61 -7.97 -4.10 22.97
N GLU A 62 -9.08 -4.77 22.67
CA GLU A 62 -9.20 -5.86 21.70
C GLU A 62 -8.86 -5.44 20.25
N PRO A 63 -8.34 -6.37 19.43
CA PRO A 63 -7.99 -6.11 18.04
C PRO A 63 -9.23 -5.95 17.13
N PRO A 64 -9.11 -5.27 15.98
CA PRO A 64 -10.20 -5.18 15.00
C PRO A 64 -10.59 -6.56 14.45
N ALA A 65 -11.90 -6.82 14.44
CA ALA A 65 -12.50 -8.09 14.07
C ALA A 65 -12.45 -8.37 12.56
N ILE A 66 -11.27 -8.65 11.98
CA ILE A 66 -11.13 -9.33 10.66
C ILE A 66 -9.98 -10.38 10.66
N MET A 67 -9.43 -10.76 11.82
CA MET A 67 -8.43 -11.84 11.93
C MET A 67 -8.86 -12.94 12.91
N GLN A 68 -9.98 -13.60 12.64
CA GLN A 68 -10.28 -14.93 13.20
C GLN A 68 -11.13 -15.73 12.22
N SER A 69 -10.49 -16.53 11.35
CA SER A 69 -11.16 -17.68 10.72
C SER A 69 -10.16 -18.63 10.04
N VAL A 70 -9.26 -19.25 10.82
CA VAL A 70 -8.69 -20.55 10.42
C VAL A 70 -8.46 -21.40 11.68
N ALA A 71 -9.53 -21.97 12.24
CA ALA A 71 -9.43 -23.15 13.09
C ALA A 71 -10.79 -23.87 13.22
N SER A 72 -10.77 -25.15 12.82
CA SER A 72 -11.62 -26.29 13.21
C SER A 72 -13.04 -26.47 12.65
N ASP A 73 -13.23 -27.72 12.23
CA ASP A 73 -14.37 -28.42 11.64
C ASP A 73 -15.60 -28.61 12.54
N ASP A 74 -16.71 -28.89 11.82
CA ASP A 74 -17.77 -29.87 12.06
C ASP A 74 -19.13 -29.50 12.68
N MET A 75 -20.15 -30.02 11.96
CA MET A 75 -21.57 -30.28 12.28
C MET A 75 -22.69 -29.27 11.97
N VAL A 76 -23.36 -29.55 10.84
CA VAL A 76 -24.81 -29.71 10.57
C VAL A 76 -25.83 -28.82 11.30
N ALA A 77 -26.55 -27.96 10.56
CA ALA A 77 -28.03 -27.94 10.52
C ALA A 77 -28.60 -26.98 9.45
N SER A 78 -29.60 -27.48 8.74
CA SER A 78 -30.48 -26.83 7.77
C SER A 78 -31.45 -25.83 8.43
N VAL A 79 -31.60 -24.60 7.89
CA VAL A 79 -32.86 -23.82 7.87
C VAL A 79 -32.84 -22.79 6.70
N ALA A 80 -33.99 -22.63 6.02
CA ALA A 80 -34.26 -21.79 4.84
C ALA A 80 -34.33 -20.27 5.13
N PRO A 81 -34.23 -19.38 4.11
CA PRO A 81 -34.31 -17.94 4.31
C PRO A 81 -35.77 -17.45 4.47
N THR A 82 -36.01 -16.70 5.55
CA THR A 82 -37.24 -15.93 5.79
C THR A 82 -37.02 -14.49 5.36
N SER A 83 -37.92 -13.98 4.53
CA SER A 83 -37.97 -12.58 4.09
C SER A 83 -38.45 -11.67 5.22
N LEU A 84 -37.86 -10.48 5.35
CA LEU A 84 -38.33 -9.42 6.25
C LEU A 84 -38.66 -8.16 5.45
N SER A 85 -39.93 -7.76 5.53
CA SER A 85 -40.51 -6.52 5.05
C SER A 85 -40.25 -5.37 6.03
N ILE A 86 -39.97 -4.18 5.51
CA ILE A 86 -39.82 -2.94 6.28
C ILE A 86 -41.09 -2.09 6.09
N PRO A 87 -41.76 -1.59 7.15
CA PRO A 87 -42.84 -0.62 7.02
C PRO A 87 -42.29 0.81 6.93
N VAL A 88 -42.87 1.62 6.04
CA VAL A 88 -42.64 3.06 5.92
C VAL A 88 -43.77 3.79 6.63
N ASP A 89 -43.43 4.70 7.52
CA ASP A 89 -44.34 5.54 8.30
C ASP A 89 -44.34 6.96 7.70
N LEU A 90 -45.51 7.44 7.27
CA LEU A 90 -45.73 8.79 6.74
C LEU A 90 -46.78 9.47 7.63
N PRO A 91 -46.53 10.68 8.15
CA PRO A 91 -47.53 11.39 8.93
C PRO A 91 -48.58 12.06 8.03
N ASP A 92 -49.83 11.89 8.45
CA ASP A 92 -51.06 12.47 7.92
C ASP A 92 -51.21 13.97 8.27
N ASP A 93 -52.10 14.61 7.50
CA ASP A 93 -52.85 15.84 7.75
C ASP A 93 -52.20 17.21 7.42
N VAL A 94 -52.56 17.73 6.23
CA VAL A 94 -52.92 19.15 6.09
C VAL A 94 -54.14 19.27 5.17
N ASP A 95 -55.31 19.54 5.77
CA ASP A 95 -56.55 19.95 5.10
C ASP A 95 -56.39 21.33 4.46
N LEU A 96 -56.77 21.47 3.19
CA LEU A 96 -57.22 22.75 2.62
C LEU A 96 -58.39 22.52 1.66
N GLU A 97 -59.53 23.06 2.08
CA GLU A 97 -60.85 23.01 1.43
C GLU A 97 -60.85 23.66 0.03
N PHE A 98 -61.58 23.05 -0.88
CA PHE A 98 -61.94 23.60 -2.19
C PHE A 98 -63.30 24.30 -2.09
N ASP A 99 -63.36 25.57 -2.48
CA ASP A 99 -64.59 26.24 -2.87
C ASP A 99 -64.59 26.40 -4.40
N GLU A 100 -65.42 25.61 -5.08
CA GLU A 100 -65.84 25.82 -6.46
C GLU A 100 -67.16 26.61 -6.44
N ASP A 101 -67.15 27.87 -6.90
CA ASP A 101 -68.15 28.35 -7.87
C ASP A 101 -67.99 29.85 -8.20
N ALA A 102 -67.93 30.12 -9.52
CA ALA A 102 -68.23 31.39 -10.20
C ALA A 102 -67.20 32.55 -10.00
N ILE A 103 -66.81 33.37 -10.97
CA ILE A 103 -67.52 34.04 -12.07
C ILE A 103 -66.48 34.56 -13.09
N GLY A 104 -66.74 34.41 -14.40
CA GLY A 104 -66.55 35.49 -15.38
C GLY A 104 -65.22 35.59 -16.13
N SER A 105 -65.29 35.41 -17.46
CA SER A 105 -64.33 35.97 -18.43
C SER A 105 -64.08 37.46 -18.21
N PRO A 106 -62.87 37.96 -18.51
CA PRO A 106 -62.77 38.79 -19.70
C PRO A 106 -61.49 38.61 -20.52
N SER A 107 -61.68 38.72 -21.84
CA SER A 107 -60.91 39.48 -22.83
C SER A 107 -59.43 39.73 -22.60
N GLY A 108 -58.61 39.28 -23.56
CA GLY A 108 -57.15 39.41 -23.56
C GLY A 108 -56.60 40.84 -23.60
N PRO A 109 -55.27 40.95 -23.64
CA PRO A 109 -54.69 41.65 -24.78
C PRO A 109 -53.48 40.93 -25.40
N ASP A 110 -53.33 41.20 -26.70
CA ASP A 110 -52.17 41.06 -27.59
C ASP A 110 -50.84 40.63 -26.95
N VAL A 111 -50.36 39.45 -27.36
CA VAL A 111 -48.95 39.06 -27.19
C VAL A 111 -48.22 39.29 -28.51
N VAL A 112 -47.41 40.35 -28.49
CA VAL A 112 -46.38 40.67 -29.47
C VAL A 112 -45.25 39.62 -29.40
N GLY A 113 -44.93 39.04 -30.57
CA GLY A 113 -43.59 38.62 -31.00
C GLY A 113 -42.70 37.85 -30.01
N GLY A 114 -42.80 36.52 -30.01
CA GLY A 114 -41.73 35.61 -29.57
C GLY A 114 -41.10 34.93 -30.78
N ALA A 115 -39.79 35.10 -30.97
CA ALA A 115 -39.00 34.42 -31.99
C ALA A 115 -39.10 32.89 -31.87
N PRO A 116 -39.01 32.12 -32.98
CA PRO A 116 -38.97 30.66 -32.89
C PRO A 116 -37.69 30.24 -32.14
N GLY A 117 -37.86 29.54 -31.03
CA GLY A 117 -36.76 28.86 -30.35
C GLY A 117 -36.13 27.82 -31.29
N PRO A 118 -34.83 27.52 -31.14
CA PRO A 118 -34.17 26.54 -31.98
C PRO A 118 -34.86 25.18 -31.81
N GLU A 119 -35.28 24.62 -32.94
CA GLU A 119 -35.75 23.26 -33.08
C GLU A 119 -34.65 22.34 -32.52
N VAL A 120 -34.93 21.69 -31.40
CA VAL A 120 -34.05 20.66 -30.83
C VAL A 120 -34.09 19.48 -31.78
N ASP A 121 -33.14 19.47 -32.70
CA ASP A 121 -32.79 18.28 -33.47
C ASP A 121 -32.51 17.15 -32.46
N LEU A 122 -33.43 16.20 -32.40
CA LEU A 122 -33.21 14.89 -31.80
C LEU A 122 -32.04 14.27 -32.56
N VAL A 123 -30.83 14.41 -32.01
CA VAL A 123 -29.66 13.69 -32.50
C VAL A 123 -29.95 12.22 -32.29
N GLU A 124 -30.36 11.56 -33.37
CA GLU A 124 -30.55 10.13 -33.45
C GLU A 124 -29.22 9.49 -33.02
N GLU A 125 -29.23 8.84 -31.85
CA GLU A 125 -28.06 8.20 -31.27
C GLU A 125 -27.65 7.06 -32.22
N VAL A 126 -26.67 7.34 -33.09
CA VAL A 126 -26.15 6.36 -34.05
C VAL A 126 -25.71 5.13 -33.26
N PRO A 127 -26.29 3.94 -33.50
CA PRO A 127 -25.92 2.75 -32.77
C PRO A 127 -24.42 2.50 -33.00
N ALA A 128 -23.63 2.58 -31.93
CA ALA A 128 -22.20 2.34 -31.98
C ALA A 128 -21.96 0.96 -32.58
N GLU A 129 -21.22 0.89 -33.69
CA GLU A 129 -20.86 -0.39 -34.29
C GLU A 129 -20.20 -1.28 -33.24
N PRO A 130 -20.53 -2.58 -33.19
CA PRO A 130 -19.99 -3.48 -32.18
C PRO A 130 -18.47 -3.52 -32.33
N SER A 131 -17.76 -3.21 -31.25
CA SER A 131 -16.29 -3.25 -31.23
C SER A 131 -15.78 -4.56 -31.85
N PRO A 132 -14.78 -4.49 -32.75
CA PRO A 132 -14.19 -5.70 -33.36
C PRO A 132 -13.52 -6.59 -32.31
N PHE A 133 -13.32 -6.06 -31.10
CA PHE A 133 -12.76 -6.77 -29.96
C PHE A 133 -13.86 -7.39 -29.09
N ARG A 134 -13.66 -8.66 -28.76
CA ARG A 134 -14.39 -9.36 -27.71
C ARG A 134 -13.59 -9.22 -26.41
N LYS A 135 -14.16 -8.49 -25.45
CA LYS A 135 -13.59 -8.34 -24.10
C LYS A 135 -14.01 -9.53 -23.23
N ILE A 136 -13.04 -10.13 -22.54
CA ILE A 136 -13.25 -11.28 -21.67
C ILE A 136 -12.64 -10.96 -20.31
N THR A 137 -13.36 -11.29 -19.25
CA THR A 137 -12.85 -11.30 -17.87
C THR A 137 -13.00 -12.72 -17.36
N TYR A 138 -11.88 -13.31 -16.95
CA TYR A 138 -11.79 -14.68 -16.51
C TYR A 138 -11.27 -14.73 -15.07
N ASN A 139 -11.97 -15.45 -14.19
CA ASN A 139 -11.54 -15.65 -12.81
C ASN A 139 -10.64 -16.88 -12.75
N VAL A 140 -9.38 -16.70 -12.37
CA VAL A 140 -8.38 -17.76 -12.32
C VAL A 140 -8.79 -18.82 -11.30
N GLY A 141 -8.91 -20.07 -11.73
CA GLY A 141 -9.22 -21.23 -10.90
C GLY A 141 -7.98 -21.85 -10.24
N ARG A 142 -8.21 -22.89 -9.42
CA ARG A 142 -7.11 -23.73 -8.94
C ARG A 142 -6.57 -24.56 -10.10
N GLN A 143 -5.24 -24.56 -10.26
CA GLN A 143 -4.50 -25.28 -11.31
C GLN A 143 -4.64 -24.71 -12.73
N ASP A 144 -5.31 -23.57 -12.91
CA ASP A 144 -5.37 -22.89 -14.20
C ASP A 144 -3.98 -22.40 -14.62
N THR A 145 -3.63 -22.66 -15.87
CA THR A 145 -2.44 -22.09 -16.51
C THR A 145 -2.85 -21.06 -17.55
N LEU A 146 -1.96 -20.09 -17.83
CA LEU A 146 -2.18 -19.12 -18.90
C LEU A 146 -2.45 -19.82 -20.24
N TYR A 147 -1.78 -20.96 -20.47
CA TYR A 147 -1.94 -21.77 -21.65
C TYR A 147 -3.35 -22.33 -21.77
N ASP A 148 -3.86 -23.00 -20.74
CA ASP A 148 -5.17 -23.63 -20.78
C ASP A 148 -6.28 -22.58 -20.93
N VAL A 149 -6.16 -21.47 -20.20
CA VAL A 149 -7.14 -20.37 -20.26
C VAL A 149 -7.17 -19.78 -21.66
N LEU A 150 -6.06 -19.27 -22.21
CA LEU A 150 -6.08 -18.56 -23.49
C LEU A 150 -6.42 -19.50 -24.67
N THR A 151 -5.92 -20.74 -24.66
CA THR A 151 -6.22 -21.70 -25.75
C THR A 151 -7.69 -22.13 -25.74
N SER A 152 -8.35 -22.19 -24.58
CA SER A 152 -9.80 -22.45 -24.51
C SER A 152 -10.65 -21.39 -25.22
N TYR A 153 -10.12 -20.18 -25.41
CA TYR A 153 -10.77 -19.09 -26.17
C TYR A 153 -10.26 -18.97 -27.62
N GLY A 154 -9.46 -19.93 -28.09
CA GLY A 154 -8.99 -19.99 -29.48
C GLY A 154 -7.68 -19.25 -29.76
N VAL A 155 -7.00 -18.71 -28.73
CA VAL A 155 -5.68 -18.10 -28.89
C VAL A 155 -4.65 -19.16 -29.25
N SER A 156 -3.79 -18.88 -30.23
CA SER A 156 -2.81 -19.86 -30.71
C SER A 156 -1.72 -20.13 -29.66
N SER A 157 -1.18 -21.36 -29.62
CA SER A 157 -0.07 -21.71 -28.71
C SER A 157 1.16 -20.81 -28.90
N ARG A 158 1.36 -20.30 -30.12
CA ARG A 158 2.43 -19.35 -30.45
C ARG A 158 2.21 -18.01 -29.75
N GLU A 159 1.01 -17.43 -29.84
CA GLU A 159 0.69 -16.17 -29.16
C GLU A 159 0.83 -16.33 -27.64
N VAL A 160 0.34 -17.42 -27.06
CA VAL A 160 0.49 -17.64 -25.61
C VAL A 160 1.97 -17.69 -25.20
N HIS A 161 2.81 -18.34 -26.00
CA HIS A 161 4.25 -18.37 -25.75
C HIS A 161 4.87 -16.96 -25.81
N GLU A 162 4.52 -16.16 -26.82
CA GLU A 162 5.03 -14.79 -26.96
C GLU A 162 4.55 -13.86 -25.84
N VAL A 163 3.31 -14.01 -25.38
CA VAL A 163 2.77 -13.29 -24.21
C VAL A 163 3.56 -13.64 -22.94
N ALA A 164 3.73 -14.94 -22.67
CA ALA A 164 4.49 -15.40 -21.51
C ALA A 164 5.96 -14.96 -21.58
N ARG A 165 6.54 -14.90 -22.78
CA ARG A 165 7.89 -14.40 -23.02
C ARG A 165 8.00 -12.90 -22.77
N ALA A 166 7.07 -12.11 -23.29
CA ALA A 166 7.04 -10.66 -23.10
C ALA A 166 6.92 -10.29 -21.61
N ALA A 167 6.11 -11.04 -20.85
CA ALA A 167 5.89 -10.81 -19.43
C ALA A 167 7.04 -11.28 -18.52
N ARG A 168 7.95 -12.15 -18.99
CA ARG A 168 8.91 -12.89 -18.14
C ARG A 168 9.78 -12.00 -17.24
N GLY A 169 10.10 -10.78 -17.67
CA GLY A 169 10.88 -9.82 -16.87
C GLY A 169 10.08 -9.06 -15.81
N ILE A 170 8.76 -9.14 -15.85
CA ILE A 170 7.83 -8.41 -14.97
C ILE A 170 7.07 -9.39 -14.07
N PHE A 171 6.47 -10.42 -14.66
CA PHE A 171 5.67 -11.40 -13.94
C PHE A 171 5.77 -12.79 -14.56
N ASN A 172 5.89 -13.80 -13.70
CA ASN A 172 5.85 -15.20 -14.12
C ASN A 172 4.44 -15.77 -13.87
N PHE A 173 3.73 -16.09 -14.95
CA PHE A 173 2.38 -16.66 -14.91
C PHE A 173 2.29 -18.03 -14.22
N ALA A 174 3.41 -18.69 -13.91
CA ALA A 174 3.40 -19.86 -13.02
C ALA A 174 2.96 -19.51 -11.57
N TYR A 175 3.04 -18.23 -11.18
CA TYR A 175 2.61 -17.75 -9.86
C TYR A 175 1.22 -17.10 -9.88
N MET A 176 0.42 -17.31 -10.94
CA MET A 176 -0.95 -16.84 -10.95
C MET A 176 -1.73 -17.39 -9.77
N ARG A 177 -2.53 -16.55 -9.12
CA ARG A 177 -3.28 -16.95 -7.92
C ARG A 177 -4.73 -17.25 -8.26
N PRO A 178 -5.29 -18.34 -7.69
CA PRO A 178 -6.72 -18.57 -7.76
C PRO A 178 -7.49 -17.37 -7.17
N GLY A 179 -8.51 -16.91 -7.88
CA GLY A 179 -9.32 -15.74 -7.54
C GLY A 179 -8.89 -14.44 -8.21
N ASP A 180 -7.72 -14.39 -8.86
CA ASP A 180 -7.32 -13.22 -9.63
C ASP A 180 -8.14 -13.08 -10.93
N GLU A 181 -8.41 -11.84 -11.34
CA GLU A 181 -9.08 -11.54 -12.61
C GLU A 181 -8.08 -11.40 -13.76
N LEU A 182 -8.10 -12.33 -14.70
CA LEU A 182 -7.41 -12.21 -15.98
C LEU A 182 -8.32 -11.57 -17.01
N LYS A 183 -7.97 -10.38 -17.49
CA LYS A 183 -8.75 -9.64 -18.51
C LYS A 183 -8.01 -9.69 -19.82
N PHE A 184 -8.71 -9.94 -20.92
CA PHE A 184 -8.08 -9.93 -22.24
C PHE A 184 -9.08 -9.58 -23.34
N GLU A 185 -8.55 -9.04 -24.42
CA GLU A 185 -9.33 -8.65 -25.60
C GLU A 185 -8.89 -9.48 -26.79
N LEU A 186 -9.86 -10.09 -27.47
CA LEU A 186 -9.64 -10.88 -28.68
C LEU A 186 -10.21 -10.15 -29.88
N LEU A 187 -9.45 -10.06 -30.97
CA LEU A 187 -10.02 -9.78 -32.29
C LEU A 187 -10.95 -10.94 -32.67
N ARG A 188 -12.10 -10.66 -33.29
CA ARG A 188 -13.09 -11.71 -33.63
C ARG A 188 -12.69 -12.54 -34.84
N ASP A 189 -12.18 -11.88 -35.89
CA ASP A 189 -11.89 -12.50 -37.18
C ASP A 189 -10.63 -11.87 -37.81
N PRO A 190 -9.47 -12.56 -37.79
CA PRO A 190 -9.21 -13.82 -37.10
C PRO A 190 -9.23 -13.68 -35.57
N ILE A 191 -9.39 -14.81 -34.86
CA ILE A 191 -9.23 -14.87 -33.41
C ILE A 191 -7.76 -14.64 -33.07
N GLU A 192 -7.46 -13.43 -32.58
CA GLU A 192 -6.11 -13.03 -32.18
C GLU A 192 -6.15 -12.28 -30.85
N LEU A 193 -5.13 -12.49 -30.02
CA LEU A 193 -5.02 -11.75 -28.77
C LEU A 193 -4.55 -10.32 -29.06
N SER A 194 -5.36 -9.34 -28.67
CA SER A 194 -5.06 -7.91 -28.81
C SER A 194 -4.39 -7.36 -27.54
N SER A 195 -4.97 -7.64 -26.38
CA SER A 195 -4.44 -7.17 -25.10
C SER A 195 -4.75 -8.14 -23.96
N LEU A 196 -3.95 -8.07 -22.90
CA LEU A 196 -4.11 -8.83 -21.66
C LEU A 196 -3.71 -7.97 -20.47
N THR A 197 -4.56 -7.97 -19.45
CA THR A 197 -4.36 -7.28 -18.17
C THR A 197 -4.47 -8.27 -17.04
N TYR A 198 -3.49 -8.25 -16.12
CA TYR A 198 -3.43 -9.16 -14.98
C TYR A 198 -2.93 -8.42 -13.71
N PRO A 199 -3.57 -8.61 -12.53
CA PRO A 199 -3.12 -8.00 -11.29
C PRO A 199 -1.85 -8.71 -10.76
N VAL A 200 -0.69 -8.09 -10.92
CA VAL A 200 0.58 -8.66 -10.40
C VAL A 200 0.74 -8.42 -8.91
N ARG A 201 0.20 -7.31 -8.41
CA ARG A 201 0.15 -6.90 -7.01
C ARG A 201 -1.15 -6.15 -6.75
N ARG A 202 -1.48 -5.91 -5.48
CA ARG A 202 -2.67 -5.13 -5.10
C ARG A 202 -2.67 -3.69 -5.66
N ASP A 203 -1.49 -3.18 -5.94
CA ASP A 203 -1.23 -1.81 -6.37
C ASP A 203 -0.63 -1.72 -7.77
N ALA A 204 -0.58 -2.81 -8.53
CA ALA A 204 0.00 -2.81 -9.86
C ALA A 204 -0.64 -3.84 -10.79
N HIS A 205 -0.84 -3.46 -12.03
CA HIS A 205 -1.29 -4.35 -13.09
C HIS A 205 -0.19 -4.54 -14.12
N LEU A 206 -0.10 -5.76 -14.64
CA LEU A 206 0.58 -6.07 -15.88
C LEU A 206 -0.36 -5.77 -17.04
N TYR A 207 0.10 -4.98 -17.99
CA TYR A 207 -0.54 -4.75 -19.27
C TYR A 207 0.33 -5.31 -20.37
N ILE A 208 -0.25 -6.16 -21.20
CA ILE A 208 0.38 -6.72 -22.39
C ILE A 208 -0.47 -6.30 -23.58
N VAL A 209 0.16 -5.68 -24.58
CA VAL A 209 -0.51 -5.22 -25.78
C VAL A 209 0.23 -5.76 -27.00
N ARG A 210 -0.53 -6.16 -28.01
CA ARG A 210 0.01 -6.55 -29.31
C ARG A 210 0.57 -5.33 -30.04
N ASP A 211 1.81 -5.46 -30.53
CA ASP A 211 2.51 -4.51 -31.39
C ASP A 211 3.00 -5.24 -32.63
N GLY A 212 2.17 -5.22 -33.68
CA GLY A 212 2.35 -6.05 -34.88
C GLY A 212 2.31 -7.54 -34.56
N ASP A 213 3.43 -8.23 -34.82
CA ASP A 213 3.60 -9.68 -34.58
C ASP A 213 4.17 -10.02 -33.20
N ARG A 214 4.37 -9.01 -32.34
CA ARG A 214 4.96 -9.17 -31.01
C ARG A 214 4.03 -8.66 -29.92
N PHE A 215 4.37 -8.99 -28.68
CA PHE A 215 3.71 -8.45 -27.49
C PHE A 215 4.68 -7.59 -26.69
N VAL A 216 4.19 -6.45 -26.21
CA VAL A 216 4.92 -5.56 -25.32
C VAL A 216 4.24 -5.59 -23.96
N ALA A 217 5.01 -5.92 -22.93
CA ALA A 217 4.55 -5.96 -21.55
C ALA A 217 5.05 -4.73 -20.79
N ARG A 218 4.18 -4.15 -19.97
CA ARG A 218 4.51 -3.07 -19.04
C ARG A 218 3.77 -3.27 -17.74
N GLU A 219 4.43 -2.92 -16.64
CA GLU A 219 3.77 -2.79 -15.34
C GLU A 219 3.25 -1.36 -15.20
N GLU A 220 2.04 -1.22 -14.67
CA GLU A 220 1.46 0.07 -14.34
C GLU A 220 1.03 0.06 -12.88
N ALA A 221 1.65 0.95 -12.11
CA ALA A 221 1.23 1.20 -10.75
C ALA A 221 -0.16 1.84 -10.77
N LEU A 222 -1.06 1.30 -9.95
CA LEU A 222 -2.36 1.88 -9.71
C LEU A 222 -2.21 3.05 -8.75
N GLU A 223 -3.04 4.08 -8.94
CA GLU A 223 -3.14 5.15 -7.97
C GLU A 223 -3.65 4.57 -6.64
N THR A 224 -2.88 4.79 -5.57
CA THR A 224 -3.23 4.39 -4.21
C THR A 224 -3.22 5.60 -3.31
N ASP A 225 -4.25 5.74 -2.48
CA ASP A 225 -4.28 6.73 -1.42
C ASP A 225 -3.33 6.30 -0.30
N LYS A 226 -2.52 7.24 0.18
CA LYS A 226 -1.61 7.04 1.31
C LYS A 226 -2.13 7.79 2.54
N ARG A 227 -2.35 7.07 3.64
CA ARG A 227 -2.74 7.64 4.94
C ARG A 227 -1.59 7.49 5.93
N LEU A 228 -1.22 8.58 6.62
CA LEU A 228 -0.18 8.53 7.63
C LEU A 228 -0.73 8.00 8.94
N THR A 229 -0.05 7.02 9.52
CA THR A 229 -0.41 6.41 10.79
C THR A 229 0.79 6.38 11.72
N ALA A 230 0.60 6.79 12.97
CA ALA A 230 1.58 6.67 14.03
C ALA A 230 1.11 5.63 15.06
N VAL A 231 1.98 4.68 15.38
CA VAL A 231 1.73 3.63 16.38
C VAL A 231 2.91 3.59 17.34
N SER A 232 2.62 3.42 18.63
CA SER A 232 3.63 3.19 19.66
C SER A 232 3.32 1.93 20.44
N GLY A 233 4.37 1.33 21.00
CA GLY A 233 4.25 0.10 21.78
C GLY A 233 5.30 0.03 22.87
N ARG A 234 4.98 -0.70 23.95
CA ARG A 234 5.91 -1.06 25.02
C ARG A 234 6.19 -2.56 24.97
N ILE A 235 7.45 -2.91 25.12
CA ILE A 235 7.93 -4.28 25.08
C ILE A 235 7.82 -4.90 26.47
N GLU A 236 7.28 -6.11 26.50
CA GLU A 236 7.22 -6.96 27.69
C GLU A 236 8.07 -8.22 27.46
N THR A 237 7.91 -8.84 26.29
CA THR A 237 8.60 -10.08 25.90
C THR A 237 9.48 -9.86 24.66
N SER A 238 8.89 -9.41 23.56
CA SER A 238 9.59 -9.23 22.28
C SER A 238 9.04 -8.04 21.49
N LEU A 239 9.82 -7.54 20.52
CA LEU A 239 9.34 -6.52 19.58
C LEU A 239 8.14 -7.02 18.77
N TYR A 240 8.15 -8.30 18.37
CA TYR A 240 7.07 -8.87 17.58
C TYR A 240 5.75 -8.87 18.35
N ASP A 241 5.74 -9.39 19.58
CA ASP A 241 4.53 -9.44 20.39
C ASP A 241 3.99 -8.03 20.70
N ALA A 242 4.91 -7.10 21.00
CA ALA A 242 4.54 -5.71 21.27
C ALA A 242 3.98 -5.02 20.01
N GLY A 243 4.54 -5.30 18.83
CA GLY A 243 4.06 -4.79 17.55
C GLY A 243 2.67 -5.31 17.19
N VAL A 244 2.45 -6.64 17.31
CA VAL A 244 1.15 -7.26 17.04
C VAL A 244 0.10 -6.71 18.00
N ARG A 245 0.42 -6.60 19.29
CA ARG A 245 -0.49 -6.02 20.30
C ARG A 245 -0.81 -4.55 20.03
N ALA A 246 0.13 -3.80 19.46
CA ALA A 246 -0.07 -2.42 19.06
C ALA A 246 -0.82 -2.27 17.71
N GLY A 247 -1.19 -3.37 17.05
CA GLY A 247 -1.92 -3.37 15.79
C GLY A 247 -1.06 -3.13 14.55
N LEU A 248 0.26 -3.38 14.64
CA LEU A 248 1.14 -3.29 13.48
C LEU A 248 1.03 -4.52 12.58
N ASP A 249 1.06 -4.28 11.27
CA ASP A 249 1.25 -5.33 10.27
C ASP A 249 2.66 -5.95 10.43
N MET A 250 2.77 -7.26 10.23
CA MET A 250 4.02 -8.00 10.36
C MET A 250 5.16 -7.40 9.52
N ASN A 251 4.85 -6.86 8.33
CA ASN A 251 5.85 -6.24 7.48
C ASN A 251 6.38 -4.92 8.06
N VAL A 252 5.56 -4.17 8.80
CA VAL A 252 6.02 -2.96 9.50
C VAL A 252 6.93 -3.33 10.66
N ILE A 253 6.58 -4.38 11.42
CA ILE A 253 7.40 -4.89 12.52
C ILE A 253 8.77 -5.36 12.01
N ALA A 254 8.78 -6.14 10.93
CA ALA A 254 10.02 -6.62 10.31
C ALA A 254 10.89 -5.45 9.82
N ARG A 255 10.32 -4.49 9.08
CA ARG A 255 11.06 -3.30 8.63
C ARG A 255 11.58 -2.45 9.80
N LEU A 256 10.81 -2.31 10.87
CA LEU A 256 11.24 -1.61 12.08
C LEU A 256 12.46 -2.30 12.72
N ALA A 257 12.44 -3.64 12.79
CA ALA A 257 13.59 -4.41 13.27
C ALA A 257 14.80 -4.22 12.34
N ASP A 258 14.61 -4.27 11.02
CA ASP A 258 15.70 -4.08 10.06
C ASP A 258 16.37 -2.71 10.20
N ILE A 259 15.59 -1.64 10.39
CA ILE A 259 16.10 -0.25 10.56
C ILE A 259 17.07 -0.14 11.74
N PHE A 260 16.77 -0.81 12.86
CA PHE A 260 17.53 -0.69 14.10
C PHE A 260 18.46 -1.89 14.38
N SER A 261 18.44 -2.93 13.54
CA SER A 261 19.21 -4.18 13.71
C SER A 261 20.72 -3.96 13.88
N TRP A 262 21.25 -2.86 13.35
CA TRP A 262 22.67 -2.49 13.47
C TRP A 262 23.04 -1.86 14.81
N GLU A 263 22.08 -1.28 15.52
CA GLU A 263 22.29 -0.56 16.77
C GLU A 263 21.73 -1.32 17.99
N ILE A 264 20.85 -2.32 17.75
CA ILE A 264 20.19 -3.14 18.77
C ILE A 264 20.18 -4.61 18.31
N ASP A 265 20.70 -5.52 19.13
CA ASP A 265 20.45 -6.95 18.97
C ASP A 265 19.08 -7.28 19.59
N PHE A 266 18.05 -7.46 18.76
CA PHE A 266 16.69 -7.73 19.23
C PHE A 266 16.52 -9.04 20.02
N VAL A 267 17.49 -9.96 19.95
CA VAL A 267 17.48 -11.22 20.69
C VAL A 267 18.11 -11.05 22.07
N ARG A 268 19.15 -10.21 22.19
CA ARG A 268 19.96 -10.09 23.40
C ARG A 268 19.73 -8.82 24.21
N ASP A 269 19.43 -7.71 23.56
CA ASP A 269 19.43 -6.38 24.17
C ASP A 269 18.05 -5.94 24.66
N ILE A 270 16.98 -6.57 24.17
CA ILE A 270 15.59 -6.22 24.45
C ILE A 270 15.22 -6.55 25.89
N ARG A 271 14.57 -5.60 26.56
CA ARG A 271 14.09 -5.76 27.94
C ARG A 271 12.65 -5.30 28.08
N ALA A 272 11.97 -5.87 29.07
CA ALA A 272 10.67 -5.38 29.50
C ALA A 272 10.77 -3.90 29.92
N GLY A 273 9.91 -3.06 29.36
CA GLY A 273 9.90 -1.61 29.56
C GLY A 273 10.50 -0.80 28.42
N ASP A 274 11.25 -1.42 27.50
CA ASP A 274 11.65 -0.78 26.23
C ASP A 274 10.42 -0.37 25.43
N SER A 275 10.57 0.64 24.56
CA SER A 275 9.44 1.16 23.78
C SER A 275 9.83 1.58 22.38
N PHE A 276 8.87 1.55 21.47
CA PHE A 276 9.05 2.04 20.11
C PHE A 276 7.89 2.95 19.72
N MET A 277 8.14 3.80 18.71
CA MET A 277 7.12 4.52 17.97
C MET A 277 7.47 4.49 16.48
N VAL A 278 6.47 4.29 15.63
CA VAL A 278 6.64 4.21 14.18
C VAL A 278 5.58 5.06 13.49
N LEU A 279 6.03 5.93 12.59
CA LEU A 279 5.20 6.70 11.68
C LEU A 279 5.36 6.09 10.29
N PHE A 280 4.29 5.56 9.73
CA PHE A 280 4.32 4.85 8.45
C PHE A 280 3.09 5.17 7.61
N GLU A 281 3.19 4.87 6.32
CA GLU A 281 2.08 4.98 5.38
C GLU A 281 1.20 3.73 5.43
N GLN A 282 -0.11 3.91 5.32
CA GLN A 282 -1.06 2.86 4.99
C GLN A 282 -1.62 3.13 3.61
N ARG A 283 -1.67 2.09 2.77
CA ARG A 283 -2.11 2.21 1.38
C ARG A 283 -3.55 1.76 1.26
N TYR A 284 -4.35 2.57 0.59
CA TYR A 284 -5.76 2.33 0.35
C TYR A 284 -6.09 2.51 -1.13
N ARG A 285 -7.15 1.84 -1.57
CA ARG A 285 -7.80 2.10 -2.85
C ARG A 285 -9.28 1.89 -2.67
N GLU A 286 -10.10 2.88 -3.01
CA GLU A 286 -11.56 2.81 -2.85
C GLU A 286 -11.94 2.38 -1.41
N ASP A 287 -11.24 2.96 -0.42
CA ASP A 287 -11.33 2.64 1.01
C ASP A 287 -10.92 1.20 1.43
N ALA A 288 -10.54 0.34 0.49
CA ALA A 288 -9.97 -0.98 0.80
C ALA A 288 -8.48 -0.86 1.20
N TYR A 289 -8.14 -1.40 2.37
CA TYR A 289 -6.76 -1.46 2.85
C TYR A 289 -5.92 -2.44 2.02
N LEU A 290 -4.87 -1.94 1.37
CA LEU A 290 -3.99 -2.73 0.52
C LEU A 290 -2.80 -3.30 1.29
N GLY A 291 -2.39 -2.64 2.37
CA GLY A 291 -1.22 -3.01 3.17
C GLY A 291 -0.42 -1.79 3.65
N PRO A 292 0.66 -2.02 4.40
CA PRO A 292 1.54 -0.94 4.84
C PRO A 292 2.43 -0.45 3.69
N GLY A 293 2.60 0.87 3.60
CA GLY A 293 3.63 1.52 2.78
C GLY A 293 4.93 1.73 3.56
N ASP A 294 5.62 2.81 3.25
CA ASP A 294 6.95 3.11 3.79
C ASP A 294 6.88 3.56 5.26
N ILE A 295 7.90 3.20 6.04
CA ILE A 295 8.13 3.82 7.35
C ILE A 295 8.80 5.17 7.07
N LEU A 296 8.20 6.25 7.55
CA LEU A 296 8.72 7.62 7.34
C LEU A 296 9.62 8.06 8.48
N ALA A 297 9.28 7.66 9.70
CA ALA A 297 10.11 7.87 10.86
C ALA A 297 9.86 6.76 11.89
N ALA A 298 10.88 6.45 12.67
CA ALA A 298 10.75 5.53 13.78
C ALA A 298 11.66 5.94 14.94
N SER A 299 11.28 5.53 16.14
CA SER A 299 12.11 5.65 17.32
C SER A 299 12.04 4.41 18.17
N PHE A 300 13.15 4.14 18.83
CA PHE A 300 13.30 2.99 19.70
C PHE A 300 14.06 3.40 20.95
N THR A 301 13.46 3.19 22.12
CA THR A 301 14.10 3.38 23.42
C THR A 301 14.46 2.02 23.97
N ASN A 302 15.76 1.72 24.01
CA ASN A 302 16.32 0.51 24.62
C ASN A 302 17.18 0.91 25.82
N ASN A 303 16.88 0.39 27.01
CA ASN A 303 17.66 0.66 28.23
C ASN A 303 17.87 2.16 28.53
N GLY A 304 16.85 2.97 28.28
CA GLY A 304 16.90 4.42 28.49
C GLY A 304 17.64 5.22 27.40
N ARG A 305 18.25 4.56 26.41
CA ARG A 305 18.82 5.19 25.22
C ARG A 305 17.78 5.21 24.10
N THR A 306 17.45 6.41 23.61
CA THR A 306 16.55 6.57 22.46
C THR A 306 17.37 6.69 21.17
N LEU A 307 17.00 5.89 20.19
CA LEU A 307 17.48 5.93 18.82
C LEU A 307 16.34 6.40 17.93
N GLU A 308 16.67 7.25 16.96
CA GLU A 308 15.71 7.83 16.01
C GLU A 308 16.17 7.56 14.58
N ALA A 309 15.20 7.29 13.73
CA ALA A 309 15.38 6.96 12.32
C ALA A 309 14.43 7.79 11.48
N PHE A 310 14.94 8.44 10.44
CA PHE A 310 14.18 9.24 9.49
C PHE A 310 14.43 8.70 8.08
N ALA A 311 13.35 8.46 7.34
CA ALA A 311 13.45 7.98 5.97
C ALA A 311 13.84 9.11 5.03
N TYR A 312 14.71 8.79 4.07
CA TYR A 312 15.10 9.65 2.99
C TYR A 312 15.26 8.81 1.71
N PRO A 313 14.57 9.18 0.62
CA PRO A 313 14.68 8.44 -0.63
C PRO A 313 16.05 8.65 -1.27
N ASP A 314 16.64 7.57 -1.77
CA ASP A 314 17.85 7.62 -2.59
C ASP A 314 17.57 8.12 -4.02
N GLU A 315 18.59 8.10 -4.88
CA GLU A 315 18.46 8.53 -6.29
C GLU A 315 17.49 7.65 -7.11
N ASN A 316 17.25 6.41 -6.66
CA ASN A 316 16.34 5.46 -7.29
C ASN A 316 14.94 5.50 -6.68
N GLY A 317 14.74 6.30 -5.61
CA GLY A 317 13.48 6.40 -4.88
C GLY A 317 13.29 5.34 -3.79
N GLU A 318 14.31 4.53 -3.47
CA GLU A 318 14.27 3.58 -2.35
C GLU A 318 14.52 4.31 -1.02
N MET A 319 13.75 3.97 0.01
CA MET A 319 13.88 4.61 1.32
C MET A 319 15.10 4.08 2.09
N SER A 320 16.05 4.98 2.35
CA SER A 320 17.15 4.78 3.29
C SER A 320 16.89 5.50 4.62
N TYR A 321 17.45 5.02 5.71
CA TYR A 321 17.16 5.54 7.06
C TYR A 321 18.38 6.15 7.71
N TYR A 322 18.20 7.33 8.30
CA TYR A 322 19.27 8.14 8.88
C TYR A 322 18.93 8.62 10.28
N THR A 323 19.94 8.86 11.11
CA THR A 323 19.78 9.53 12.41
C THR A 323 19.42 11.00 12.22
N ALA A 324 19.05 11.68 13.32
CA ALA A 324 18.81 13.13 13.32
C ALA A 324 20.02 13.95 12.83
N GLU A 325 21.24 13.43 12.97
CA GLU A 325 22.48 14.05 12.48
C GLU A 325 22.82 13.67 11.02
N GLY A 326 21.95 12.93 10.34
CA GLY A 326 22.16 12.50 8.95
C GLY A 326 23.12 11.31 8.78
N ARG A 327 23.41 10.54 9.84
CA ARG A 327 24.23 9.33 9.74
C ARG A 327 23.37 8.16 9.29
N SER A 328 23.83 7.40 8.30
CA SER A 328 23.11 6.19 7.83
C SER A 328 22.99 5.15 8.94
N LEU A 329 21.79 4.59 9.10
CA LEU A 329 21.51 3.46 9.99
C LEU A 329 21.77 2.11 9.33
N ARG A 330 21.75 2.04 7.98
CA ARG A 330 22.27 0.89 7.23
C ARG A 330 23.79 1.04 7.09
N LYS A 331 24.55 0.12 7.68
CA LYS A 331 25.97 -0.08 7.35
C LYS A 331 26.04 -1.16 6.27
N GLU A 332 26.18 -0.77 5.02
CA GLU A 332 26.20 -1.69 3.87
C GLU A 332 27.40 -2.66 3.87
N PHE A 333 28.37 -2.48 4.77
CA PHE A 333 29.50 -3.37 4.93
C PHE A 333 29.67 -3.79 6.37
N LEU A 334 29.66 -5.10 6.60
CA LEU A 334 30.27 -5.67 7.81
C LEU A 334 31.73 -5.18 7.88
N ARG A 335 32.17 -4.73 9.05
CA ARG A 335 33.57 -4.29 9.24
C ARG A 335 34.57 -5.42 8.95
N ALA A 336 34.15 -6.67 9.09
CA ALA A 336 34.87 -7.85 8.63
C ALA A 336 33.88 -8.86 8.04
N PRO A 337 34.27 -9.62 7.00
CA PRO A 337 33.40 -10.59 6.33
C PRO A 337 33.13 -11.87 7.15
N LEU A 338 33.81 -12.06 8.29
CA LEU A 338 33.69 -13.22 9.18
C LEU A 338 34.19 -12.88 10.61
N GLU A 339 33.89 -13.72 11.60
CA GLU A 339 34.50 -13.65 12.94
C GLU A 339 35.97 -14.12 12.88
N TYR A 340 36.90 -13.32 13.42
CA TYR A 340 38.33 -13.58 13.33
C TYR A 340 39.05 -13.29 14.66
N THR A 341 40.20 -13.93 14.87
CA THR A 341 41.04 -13.71 16.07
C THR A 341 41.92 -12.48 15.93
N ARG A 342 42.58 -12.32 14.77
CA ARG A 342 43.38 -11.14 14.42
C ARG A 342 43.50 -10.96 12.90
N ILE A 343 43.82 -9.74 12.48
CA ILE A 343 44.26 -9.49 11.10
C ILE A 343 45.71 -9.95 11.00
N SER A 344 45.98 -10.99 10.20
CA SER A 344 47.33 -11.52 10.01
C SER A 344 48.13 -10.68 9.01
N SER A 345 47.46 -10.03 8.05
CA SER A 345 48.09 -9.11 7.12
C SER A 345 47.14 -8.03 6.64
N TYR A 346 47.60 -6.78 6.60
CA TYR A 346 46.83 -5.64 6.11
C TYR A 346 47.03 -5.42 4.61
N PHE A 347 46.12 -4.65 4.02
CA PHE A 347 46.29 -4.13 2.67
C PHE A 347 47.55 -3.25 2.61
N SER A 348 48.39 -3.48 1.60
CA SER A 348 49.57 -2.65 1.34
C SER A 348 49.96 -2.74 -0.12
N GLN A 349 50.14 -1.60 -0.80
CA GLN A 349 50.63 -1.59 -2.18
C GLN A 349 52.13 -1.95 -2.29
N ALA A 350 52.84 -2.00 -1.16
CA ALA A 350 54.28 -2.17 -1.11
C ALA A 350 54.75 -3.09 0.03
N ARG A 351 54.20 -4.31 0.13
CA ARG A 351 54.62 -5.29 1.14
C ARG A 351 55.96 -5.92 0.75
N PHE A 352 56.96 -5.85 1.62
CA PHE A 352 58.23 -6.52 1.39
C PHE A 352 58.11 -8.03 1.58
N HIS A 353 58.50 -8.82 0.57
CA HIS A 353 58.52 -10.28 0.66
C HIS A 353 59.92 -10.77 1.07
N PRO A 354 60.12 -11.32 2.29
CA PRO A 354 61.45 -11.58 2.85
C PRO A 354 62.24 -12.66 2.10
N VAL A 355 61.56 -13.67 1.54
CA VAL A 355 62.21 -14.74 0.74
C VAL A 355 62.61 -14.26 -0.65
N LEU A 356 61.70 -13.60 -1.37
CA LEU A 356 61.94 -13.08 -2.72
C LEU A 356 62.78 -11.79 -2.74
N LYS A 357 63.02 -11.18 -1.58
CA LYS A 357 63.75 -9.91 -1.38
C LYS A 357 63.27 -8.78 -2.30
N ARG A 358 61.97 -8.72 -2.58
CA ARG A 358 61.34 -7.69 -3.41
C ARG A 358 60.02 -7.22 -2.82
N THR A 359 59.61 -6.03 -3.22
CA THR A 359 58.31 -5.46 -2.84
C THR A 359 57.21 -5.98 -3.74
N VAL A 360 56.11 -6.45 -3.16
CA VAL A 360 54.93 -7.00 -3.84
C VAL A 360 53.67 -6.41 -3.20
N PRO A 361 52.66 -6.00 -3.98
CA PRO A 361 51.40 -5.53 -3.40
C PRO A 361 50.63 -6.67 -2.74
N HIS A 362 50.06 -6.38 -1.57
CA HIS A 362 49.05 -7.17 -0.91
C HIS A 362 47.71 -6.43 -1.01
N LEU A 363 46.87 -6.83 -1.98
CA LEU A 363 45.64 -6.12 -2.35
C LEU A 363 44.41 -6.58 -1.56
N GLY A 364 44.61 -7.10 -0.35
CA GLY A 364 43.56 -7.61 0.52
C GLY A 364 43.93 -7.48 2.00
N VAL A 365 42.98 -7.86 2.86
CA VAL A 365 43.17 -7.98 4.30
C VAL A 365 42.99 -9.44 4.67
N ASP A 366 44.01 -10.04 5.27
CA ASP A 366 43.99 -11.44 5.68
C ASP A 366 43.48 -11.54 7.12
N PHE A 367 42.41 -12.29 7.30
CA PHE A 367 41.81 -12.57 8.61
C PHE A 367 42.24 -13.95 9.08
N ALA A 368 42.87 -14.03 10.26
CA ALA A 368 43.14 -15.32 10.90
C ALA A 368 41.91 -15.75 11.72
N ALA A 369 41.23 -16.79 11.27
CA ALA A 369 40.08 -17.39 11.95
C ALA A 369 40.47 -18.75 12.57
N PRO A 370 39.81 -19.17 13.67
CA PRO A 370 40.11 -20.41 14.40
C PRO A 370 39.54 -21.67 13.74
#